data_AF-A0A7Z9RY99-F1
#
_entry.id   AF-A0A7Z9RY99-F1
#
_cell.length_a   1.000
_cell.length_b   1.000
_cell.length_c   1.000
_cell.angle_alpha   90.00
_cell.angle_beta   90.00
_cell.angle_gamma   90.00
#
_symmetry.space_group_name_H-M   'P 1'
#
loop_
_entity.id
_entity.type
_entity.pdbx_description
1 polymer ?
#
loop_
_entity_poly.entity_id
_entity_poly.type
_entity_poly.pdbx_seq_one_letter_code
_entity_poly.pdbx_strand_id
1 'polypeptide(L)'
;SGQTVTIGDTKEGTFALRLAPTMRLDGPVAAGKSFNADAAIAGAIWGMRSRWAAYSGPIDGQQATVALLDHPENPRYPTWWHARTYGLFAANPFGQHDFEKAPAGSGDLEIGPEDHLFFRHQLLIFDGAVTSERVEQEWMDFSNR
;
A
#
# COMPACT_ATOMS: atom_id res chain seq x y z
N SER A 1 -29.65 -8.19 19.46
CA SER A 1 -29.27 -7.32 18.33
C SER A 1 -27.76 -7.22 18.30
N GLY A 2 -27.13 -7.34 17.14
CA GLY A 2 -25.70 -7.04 17.03
C GLY A 2 -25.44 -5.55 17.24
N GLN A 3 -24.20 -5.20 17.57
CA GLN A 3 -23.76 -3.81 17.73
C GLN A 3 -22.98 -3.39 16.48
N THR A 4 -23.10 -2.13 16.08
CA THR A 4 -22.22 -1.53 15.07
C THR A 4 -20.79 -1.45 15.62
N VAL A 5 -19.82 -1.78 14.78
CA VAL A 5 -18.39 -1.65 15.09
C VAL A 5 -17.82 -0.51 14.26
N THR A 6 -17.03 0.36 14.89
CA THR A 6 -16.27 1.41 14.20
C THR A 6 -14.80 1.01 14.11
N ILE A 7 -14.27 0.95 12.89
CA ILE A 7 -12.82 0.95 12.66
C ILE A 7 -12.39 2.40 12.56
N GLY A 8 -11.60 2.85 13.54
CA GLY A 8 -11.19 4.26 13.65
C GLY A 8 -10.16 4.66 12.59
N ASP A 9 -10.21 5.95 12.22
CA ASP A 9 -9.23 6.61 11.37
C ASP A 9 -7.83 6.54 11.97
N THR A 10 -6.87 6.12 11.17
CA THR A 10 -5.46 6.10 11.54
C THR A 10 -4.57 6.02 10.32
N LYS A 11 -3.44 6.73 10.33
CA LYS A 11 -2.34 6.50 9.38
C LYS A 11 -1.72 5.11 9.47
N GLU A 12 -1.90 4.38 10.55
CA GLU A 12 -1.37 3.01 10.67
C GLU A 12 -2.21 2.10 9.75
N GLY A 13 -1.60 1.64 8.64
CA GLY A 13 -2.31 0.88 7.60
C GLY A 13 -2.74 -0.52 8.04
N THR A 14 -3.47 -1.21 7.16
CA THR A 14 -4.02 -2.55 7.46
C THR A 14 -3.07 -3.65 7.04
N PHE A 15 -2.78 -3.73 5.74
CA PHE A 15 -1.84 -4.70 5.18
C PHE A 15 -0.49 -4.03 4.99
N ALA A 16 0.36 -4.18 6.01
CA ALA A 16 1.69 -3.57 6.08
C ALA A 16 2.82 -4.56 5.81
N LEU A 17 3.87 -4.07 5.15
CA LEU A 17 5.10 -4.79 4.90
C LEU A 17 6.28 -3.98 5.42
N ARG A 18 7.28 -4.69 5.97
CA ARG A 18 8.57 -4.12 6.34
C ARG A 18 9.67 -4.80 5.55
N LEU A 19 10.39 -4.02 4.76
CA LEU A 19 11.40 -4.49 3.84
C LEU A 19 12.79 -4.58 4.48
N ALA A 20 13.65 -5.38 3.85
CA ALA A 20 15.05 -5.50 4.21
C ALA A 20 15.74 -4.12 4.20
N PRO A 21 16.72 -3.86 5.10
CA PRO A 21 17.43 -2.59 5.15
C PRO A 21 18.01 -2.11 3.81
N THR A 22 18.46 -3.04 2.98
CA THR A 22 19.03 -2.78 1.66
C THR A 22 18.01 -2.33 0.62
N MET A 23 16.72 -2.67 0.80
CA MET A 23 15.62 -2.24 -0.05
C MET A 23 15.00 -0.90 0.37
N ARG A 24 15.47 -0.32 1.47
CA ARG A 24 15.04 1.02 1.90
C ARG A 24 15.59 2.07 0.94
N LEU A 25 14.99 3.26 1.00
CA LEU A 25 15.44 4.44 0.28
C LEU A 25 16.38 5.31 1.12
N ASP A 26 16.33 5.16 2.45
CA ASP A 26 17.22 5.84 3.38
C ASP A 26 17.85 4.89 4.41
N GLY A 27 18.98 5.34 4.94
CA GLY A 27 19.76 4.63 5.94
C GLY A 27 21.11 4.12 5.43
N PRO A 28 21.95 3.56 6.32
CA PRO A 28 23.37 3.33 6.04
C PRO A 28 23.67 2.34 4.92
N VAL A 29 22.76 1.41 4.65
CA VAL A 29 22.91 0.34 3.64
C VAL A 29 21.82 0.38 2.56
N ALA A 30 21.03 1.47 2.54
CA ALA A 30 19.90 1.61 1.64
C ALA A 30 20.36 1.78 0.19
N ALA A 31 19.80 0.95 -0.68
CA ALA A 31 20.05 0.97 -2.12
C ALA A 31 18.76 0.70 -2.93
N GLY A 32 17.61 0.87 -2.29
CA GLY A 32 16.31 0.64 -2.91
C GLY A 32 15.69 1.89 -3.51
N LYS A 33 14.61 1.67 -4.25
CA LYS A 33 13.73 2.69 -4.81
C LYS A 33 12.28 2.27 -4.61
N SER A 34 11.37 3.24 -4.58
CA SER A 34 9.93 2.98 -4.62
C SER A 34 9.25 3.77 -5.72
N PHE A 35 8.20 3.18 -6.26
CA PHE A 35 7.39 3.72 -7.35
C PHE A 35 5.96 3.20 -7.26
N ASN A 36 5.01 3.92 -7.84
CA ASN A 36 3.61 3.52 -7.88
C ASN A 36 3.01 3.61 -9.29
N ALA A 37 1.73 3.30 -9.38
CA ALA A 37 0.97 3.25 -10.62
C ALA A 37 0.75 4.61 -11.29
N ASP A 38 0.99 5.69 -10.55
CA ASP A 38 0.76 7.08 -10.93
C ASP A 38 2.08 7.86 -11.07
N ALA A 39 3.17 7.12 -11.33
CA ALA A 39 4.53 7.63 -11.55
C ALA A 39 5.14 8.42 -10.36
N ALA A 40 4.54 8.36 -9.18
CA ALA A 40 5.15 8.90 -7.97
C ALA A 40 6.26 7.97 -7.49
N ILE A 41 7.27 8.58 -6.88
CA ILE A 41 8.46 7.91 -6.37
C ILE A 41 8.75 8.30 -4.92
N ALA A 42 9.44 7.44 -4.19
CA ALA A 42 9.96 7.73 -2.86
C ALA A 42 8.89 8.28 -1.90
N GLY A 43 9.20 9.37 -1.19
CA GLY A 43 8.31 9.99 -0.22
C GLY A 43 7.03 10.56 -0.82
N ALA A 44 6.95 10.79 -2.14
CA ALA A 44 5.75 11.31 -2.79
C ALA A 44 4.60 10.28 -2.82
N ILE A 45 4.90 9.00 -2.57
CA ILE A 45 3.88 7.95 -2.47
C ILE A 45 3.11 8.04 -1.14
N TRP A 46 3.69 8.66 -0.11
CA TRP A 46 3.04 8.81 1.20
C TRP A 46 1.69 9.52 1.08
N GLY A 47 0.63 8.85 1.50
CA GLY A 47 -0.73 9.38 1.46
C GLY A 47 -1.28 9.58 0.05
N MET A 48 -0.59 9.11 -0.98
CA MET A 48 -1.12 9.14 -2.34
C MET A 48 -2.08 7.97 -2.52
N ARG A 49 -3.20 8.22 -3.21
CA ARG A 49 -4.10 7.15 -3.67
C ARG A 49 -3.56 6.55 -4.95
N SER A 50 -3.34 5.24 -4.98
CA SER A 50 -2.79 4.56 -6.16
C SER A 50 -3.18 3.08 -6.16
N ARG A 51 -3.35 2.48 -7.34
CA ARG A 51 -3.80 1.09 -7.47
C ARG A 51 -2.75 0.05 -7.06
N TRP A 52 -1.48 0.44 -7.02
CA TRP A 52 -0.40 -0.38 -6.46
C TRP A 52 0.79 0.48 -6.07
N ALA A 53 1.59 -0.02 -5.14
CA ALA A 53 2.90 0.54 -4.80
C ALA A 53 3.96 -0.57 -4.79
N ALA A 54 5.17 -0.23 -5.23
CA ALA A 54 6.27 -1.17 -5.35
C ALA A 54 7.57 -0.60 -4.79
N TYR A 55 8.41 -1.50 -4.27
CA TYR A 55 9.77 -1.24 -3.83
C TYR A 55 10.70 -2.22 -4.52
N SER A 56 11.81 -1.73 -5.04
CA SER A 56 12.84 -2.54 -5.69
C SER A 56 14.19 -2.23 -5.08
N GLY A 57 14.96 -3.24 -4.72
CA GLY A 57 16.29 -3.09 -4.14
C GLY A 57 17.03 -4.42 -4.05
N PRO A 58 18.32 -4.38 -3.68
CA PRO A 58 19.12 -5.59 -3.53
C PRO A 58 18.76 -6.34 -2.23
N ILE A 59 18.78 -7.67 -2.29
CA ILE A 59 18.77 -8.62 -1.16
C ILE A 59 19.93 -9.58 -1.43
N ASP A 60 20.88 -9.68 -0.51
CA ASP A 60 22.07 -10.54 -0.65
C ASP A 60 22.82 -10.38 -2.00
N GLY A 61 22.88 -9.14 -2.49
CA GLY A 61 23.53 -8.80 -3.77
C GLY A 61 22.71 -9.08 -5.02
N GLN A 62 21.50 -9.65 -4.88
CA GLN A 62 20.56 -9.90 -5.98
C GLN A 62 19.43 -8.89 -5.97
N GLN A 63 18.99 -8.45 -7.14
CA GLN A 63 17.90 -7.49 -7.25
C GLN A 63 16.56 -8.18 -7.02
N ALA A 64 15.67 -7.57 -6.24
CA ALA A 64 14.28 -8.03 -6.08
C ALA A 64 13.30 -6.85 -6.15
N THR A 65 12.03 -7.15 -6.46
CA THR A 65 10.95 -6.17 -6.40
C THR A 65 9.77 -6.74 -5.63
N VAL A 66 9.24 -5.97 -4.69
CA VAL A 66 8.02 -6.29 -3.94
C VAL A 66 6.95 -5.27 -4.34
N ALA A 67 5.78 -5.74 -4.76
CA ALA A 67 4.63 -4.89 -5.07
C ALA A 67 3.41 -5.34 -4.28
N LEU A 68 2.65 -4.38 -3.76
CA LEU A 68 1.34 -4.61 -3.15
C LEU A 68 0.28 -3.96 -4.01
N LEU A 69 -0.75 -4.73 -4.36
CA LEU A 69 -1.82 -4.36 -5.28
C LEU A 69 -3.11 -4.14 -4.49
N ASP A 70 -3.86 -3.12 -4.87
CA ASP A 70 -5.19 -2.81 -4.34
C ASP A 70 -6.27 -3.19 -5.37
N HIS A 71 -7.40 -3.70 -4.90
CA HIS A 71 -8.46 -4.24 -5.76
C HIS A 71 -9.61 -3.23 -5.92
N PRO A 72 -10.22 -3.07 -7.12
CA PRO A 72 -11.34 -2.15 -7.34
C PRO A 72 -12.57 -2.37 -6.43
N GLU A 73 -12.79 -3.60 -5.98
CA GLU A 73 -13.87 -3.91 -5.04
C GLU A 73 -13.58 -3.55 -3.57
N ASN A 74 -12.37 -3.08 -3.26
CA ASN A 74 -12.07 -2.66 -1.91
C ASN A 74 -12.79 -1.35 -1.57
N PRO A 75 -13.28 -1.22 -0.33
CA PRO A 75 -13.70 0.07 0.20
C PRO A 75 -12.60 1.11 0.01
N ARG A 76 -12.97 2.28 -0.50
CA ARG A 76 -12.07 3.42 -0.72
C ARG A 76 -10.94 3.11 -1.71
N TYR A 77 -11.17 2.23 -2.68
CA TYR A 77 -10.28 2.05 -3.82
C TYR A 77 -10.14 3.33 -4.68
N PRO A 78 -8.94 3.62 -5.25
CA PRO A 78 -7.67 3.07 -4.79
C PRO A 78 -7.34 3.63 -3.41
N THR A 79 -6.80 2.77 -2.54
CA THR A 79 -6.42 3.09 -1.17
C THR A 79 -5.32 4.15 -1.12
N TRP A 80 -5.20 4.86 0.00
CA TRP A 80 -4.01 5.62 0.34
C TRP A 80 -2.86 4.69 0.73
N TRP A 81 -1.62 5.09 0.43
CA TRP A 81 -0.42 4.34 0.77
C TRP A 81 0.32 4.95 1.96
N HIS A 82 0.49 4.17 3.02
CA HIS A 82 1.36 4.50 4.16
C HIS A 82 2.83 4.22 3.80
N ALA A 83 3.40 4.89 2.79
CA ALA A 83 4.72 4.59 2.25
C ALA A 83 5.86 5.42 2.89
N ARG A 84 6.84 4.75 3.47
CA ARG A 84 7.98 5.37 4.17
C ARG A 84 9.31 4.98 3.54
N THR A 85 10.22 5.95 3.50
CA THR A 85 11.58 5.79 2.95
C THR A 85 12.40 4.73 3.67
N TYR A 86 12.12 4.46 4.95
CA TYR A 86 12.76 3.40 5.73
C TYR A 86 12.19 1.98 5.50
N GLY A 87 11.45 1.78 4.40
CA GLY A 87 11.00 0.46 3.94
C GLY A 87 9.78 -0.09 4.65
N LEU A 88 8.96 0.77 5.26
CA LEU A 88 7.61 0.42 5.68
C LEU A 88 6.64 0.92 4.61
N PHE A 89 5.75 0.06 4.13
CA PHE A 89 4.62 0.49 3.31
C PHE A 89 3.38 -0.36 3.58
N ALA A 90 2.22 0.28 3.54
CA ALA A 90 0.95 -0.41 3.78
C ALA A 90 -0.17 0.17 2.90
N ALA A 91 -1.08 -0.71 2.48
CA ALA A 91 -2.40 -0.30 2.03
C ALA A 91 -3.16 0.25 3.25
N ASN A 92 -3.66 1.48 3.17
CA ASN A 92 -4.36 2.11 4.28
C ASN A 92 -5.66 2.80 3.82
N PRO A 93 -6.80 2.10 3.89
CA PRO A 93 -8.09 2.69 3.58
C PRO A 93 -8.61 3.60 4.69
N PHE A 94 -7.96 3.66 5.87
CA PHE A 94 -8.46 4.34 7.07
C PHE A 94 -7.78 5.67 7.38
N GLY A 95 -6.66 6.02 6.75
CA GLY A 95 -5.86 7.19 7.14
C GLY A 95 -6.29 8.53 6.55
N GLN A 96 -7.57 8.75 6.23
CA GLN A 96 -8.00 9.95 5.52
C GLN A 96 -7.66 11.25 6.27
N HIS A 97 -7.86 11.29 7.60
CA HIS A 97 -7.45 12.42 8.44
C HIS A 97 -5.98 12.76 8.25
N ASP A 98 -5.11 11.77 8.40
CA ASP A 98 -3.66 11.95 8.36
C ASP A 98 -3.12 12.26 6.96
N PHE A 99 -3.67 11.64 5.91
CA PHE A 99 -3.18 11.78 4.55
C PHE A 99 -3.71 13.03 3.84
N GLU A 100 -4.97 13.41 4.11
CA GLU A 100 -5.62 14.55 3.46
C GLU A 100 -5.70 15.80 4.35
N LYS A 101 -5.24 15.70 5.61
CA LYS A 101 -5.43 16.73 6.66
C LYS A 101 -6.92 17.05 6.88
N ALA A 102 -7.77 16.03 6.72
CA ALA A 102 -9.20 16.13 6.94
C ALA A 102 -9.52 16.21 8.45
N PRO A 103 -10.74 16.54 8.88
CA PRO A 103 -11.13 16.46 10.30
C PRO A 103 -10.89 15.07 10.90
N ALA A 104 -10.64 14.98 12.20
CA ALA A 104 -10.49 13.71 12.90
C ALA A 104 -11.75 12.84 12.73
N GLY A 105 -11.56 11.54 12.47
CA GLY A 105 -12.64 10.59 12.21
C GLY A 105 -13.15 10.57 10.76
N SER A 106 -12.57 11.36 9.84
CA SER A 106 -13.00 11.35 8.43
C SER A 106 -12.81 9.98 7.77
N GLY A 107 -11.80 9.23 8.21
CA GLY A 107 -11.51 7.86 7.81
C GLY A 107 -12.18 6.78 8.65
N ASP A 108 -13.06 7.12 9.60
CA ASP A 108 -13.80 6.11 10.36
C ASP A 108 -14.66 5.27 9.40
N LEU A 109 -14.70 3.96 9.62
CA LEU A 109 -15.54 3.05 8.85
C LEU A 109 -16.40 2.23 9.80
N GLU A 110 -17.72 2.34 9.64
CA GLU A 110 -18.70 1.61 10.43
C GLU A 110 -19.10 0.30 9.74
N ILE A 111 -19.23 -0.76 10.52
CA ILE A 111 -19.70 -2.08 10.10
C ILE A 111 -20.94 -2.39 10.94
N GLY A 112 -22.10 -2.44 10.29
CA GLY A 112 -23.35 -2.79 10.94
C GLY A 112 -23.42 -4.27 11.37
N PRO A 113 -24.44 -4.64 12.17
CA PRO A 113 -24.59 -5.98 12.74
C PRO A 113 -24.54 -7.17 11.77
N GLU A 114 -24.98 -6.96 10.52
CA GLU A 114 -25.05 -7.98 9.47
C GLU A 114 -24.18 -7.62 8.26
N ASP A 115 -23.40 -6.53 8.36
CA ASP A 115 -22.54 -6.07 7.27
C ASP A 115 -21.24 -6.87 7.25
N HIS A 116 -20.70 -7.05 6.05
CA HIS A 116 -19.39 -7.67 5.85
C HIS A 116 -18.45 -6.68 5.18
N LEU A 117 -17.22 -6.58 5.73
CA LEU A 117 -16.16 -5.77 5.17
C LEU A 117 -15.09 -6.68 4.58
N PHE A 118 -14.82 -6.52 3.28
CA PHE A 118 -13.80 -7.30 2.58
C PHE A 118 -12.71 -6.38 2.03
N PHE A 119 -11.46 -6.83 2.19
CA PHE A 119 -10.29 -6.24 1.55
C PHE A 119 -9.56 -7.34 0.77
N ARG A 120 -9.30 -7.07 -0.50
CA ARG A 120 -8.61 -7.94 -1.45
C ARG A 120 -7.31 -7.28 -1.85
N HIS A 121 -6.21 -7.93 -1.54
CA HIS A 121 -4.89 -7.45 -1.91
C HIS A 121 -4.09 -8.61 -2.52
N GLN A 122 -3.18 -8.28 -3.42
CA GLN A 122 -2.21 -9.24 -3.92
C GLN A 122 -0.80 -8.71 -3.68
N LEU A 123 0.01 -9.54 -3.02
CA LEU A 123 1.42 -9.33 -2.82
C LEU A 123 2.20 -10.08 -3.89
N LEU A 124 3.05 -9.35 -4.61
CA LEU A 124 3.96 -9.91 -5.60
C LEU A 124 5.40 -9.73 -5.14
N ILE A 125 6.19 -10.78 -5.34
CA ILE A 125 7.64 -10.77 -5.14
C ILE A 125 8.26 -11.25 -6.44
N PHE A 126 9.00 -10.37 -7.09
CA PHE A 126 9.72 -10.65 -8.33
C PHE A 126 11.18 -10.90 -8.02
N ASP A 127 11.74 -11.95 -8.65
CA ASP A 127 13.18 -12.11 -8.80
C ASP A 127 13.65 -11.14 -9.89
N GLY A 128 14.37 -10.09 -9.47
CA GLY A 128 14.82 -9.00 -10.34
C GLY A 128 14.09 -7.67 -10.19
N ALA A 129 14.62 -6.66 -10.88
CA ALA A 129 13.93 -5.40 -11.08
C ALA A 129 12.83 -5.57 -12.14
N VAL A 130 11.65 -5.01 -11.88
CA VAL A 130 10.56 -4.95 -12.86
C VAL A 130 10.18 -3.50 -13.15
N THR A 131 9.57 -3.28 -14.32
CA THR A 131 9.07 -1.97 -14.71
C THR A 131 7.66 -1.72 -14.18
N SER A 132 7.21 -0.47 -14.20
CA SER A 132 5.83 -0.12 -13.84
C SER A 132 4.82 -0.83 -14.73
N GLU A 133 5.10 -1.00 -16.02
CA GLU A 133 4.22 -1.70 -16.97
C GLU A 133 4.05 -3.17 -16.60
N ARG A 134 5.11 -3.81 -16.08
CA ARG A 134 5.02 -5.20 -15.63
C ARG A 134 4.13 -5.35 -14.40
N VAL A 135 4.25 -4.44 -13.43
CA VAL A 135 3.36 -4.42 -12.24
C VAL A 135 1.93 -4.09 -12.65
N GLU A 136 1.75 -3.18 -13.61
CA GLU A 136 0.45 -2.83 -14.17
C GLU A 136 -0.26 -4.02 -14.81
N GLN A 137 0.46 -4.85 -15.56
CA GLN A 137 -0.11 -6.08 -16.14
C GLN A 137 -0.65 -7.01 -15.07
N GLU A 138 0.12 -7.25 -14.00
CA GLU A 138 -0.33 -8.09 -12.90
C GLU A 138 -1.54 -7.48 -12.17
N TRP A 139 -1.58 -6.14 -12.04
CA TRP A 139 -2.75 -5.46 -11.49
C TRP A 139 -4.00 -5.63 -12.38
N MET A 140 -3.85 -5.51 -13.70
CA MET A 140 -4.96 -5.74 -14.64
C MET A 140 -5.48 -7.19 -14.53
N ASP A 141 -4.58 -8.17 -14.41
CA ASP A 141 -4.99 -9.57 -14.24
C ASP A 141 -5.64 -9.84 -12.89
N PHE A 142 -5.22 -9.13 -11.84
CA PHE A 142 -5.79 -9.25 -10.50
C PHE A 142 -7.15 -8.57 -10.38
N SER A 143 -7.31 -7.38 -10.96
CA SER A 143 -8.51 -6.55 -10.84
C SER A 143 -9.75 -7.11 -11.56
N ASN A 144 -9.55 -8.12 -12.41
CA ASN A 144 -10.60 -8.82 -13.13
C ASN A 144 -11.02 -10.17 -12.48
N ARG A 145 -10.54 -10.49 -11.27
CA ARG A 145 -10.78 -11.78 -10.58
C ARG A 145 -11.87 -11.71 -9.51
#